data_AF-A0A6G1SC79-F1
#
_entry.id   AF-A0A6G1SC79-F1
#
_cell.length_a   1.000
_cell.length_b   1.000
_cell.length_c   1.000
_cell.angle_alpha   90.00
_cell.angle_beta   90.00
_cell.angle_gamma   90.00
#
_symmetry.space_group_name_H-M   'P 1'
#
loop_
_entity.id
_entity.type
_entity.pdbx_description
1 polymer ?
#
loop_
_entity_poly.entity_id
_entity_poly.type
_entity_poly.pdbx_seq_one_letter_code
_entity_poly.pdbx_strand_id
1 'polypeptide(L)'
;MSSSSNQLARRVHLTRDHLADLDKEQLATKWVQQEAYINQLENAVEELSKQADSLQHELQSNETKYKKRLHNICMKLTLRDRKINQLQEKLDLITQNQLPTPYQLESTLIDPALNMMFEKMKSEMEAAKVKVEEMQNELSAWKFTPDSTTGKRLMAKCRLLHNENEELGKEMSTGWVAQLTGNLALQKKFSEEMKKSQSELDEFLLELEEEVEGMQNTIYYLQQRLRELKEEKRTAVDANAIEAATTEEADNDVVKSEPSDPTDHDTSEQIIKTEIKQEVD
;
A
#
# COMPACT_ATOMS: atom_id res chain seq x y z
N MET A 1 74.77 -30.48 51.24
CA MET A 1 75.61 -31.27 52.16
C MET A 1 75.36 -32.74 51.89
N SER A 2 76.35 -33.61 52.17
CA SER A 2 76.19 -35.07 52.26
C SER A 2 75.72 -35.80 51.00
N SER A 3 76.68 -36.08 50.11
CA SER A 3 76.54 -37.11 49.08
C SER A 3 76.47 -38.51 49.71
N SER A 4 75.30 -38.90 50.18
CA SER A 4 75.07 -40.30 50.58
C SER A 4 75.06 -41.17 49.33
N SER A 5 75.99 -42.13 49.27
CA SER A 5 76.11 -43.10 48.17
C SER A 5 74.84 -43.93 48.03
N ASN A 6 73.91 -43.46 47.22
CA ASN A 6 72.70 -44.19 46.88
C ASN A 6 73.09 -45.30 45.89
N GLN A 7 73.53 -46.44 46.44
CA GLN A 7 73.97 -47.59 45.67
C GLN A 7 72.73 -48.24 45.04
N LEU A 8 72.34 -47.71 43.87
CA LEU A 8 71.20 -48.15 43.07
C LEU A 8 71.14 -49.69 43.06
N ALA A 9 70.03 -50.24 43.53
CA ALA A 9 69.86 -51.68 43.56
C ALA A 9 69.97 -52.20 42.12
N ARG A 10 70.80 -53.22 41.90
CA ARG A 10 71.08 -53.73 40.56
C ARG A 10 70.21 -54.96 40.29
N ARG A 11 69.51 -54.95 39.14
CA ARG A 11 68.70 -56.07 38.68
C ARG A 11 69.49 -57.38 38.72
N VAL A 12 69.08 -58.29 39.59
CA VAL A 12 69.71 -59.61 39.74
C VAL A 12 69.31 -60.46 38.53
N HIS A 13 70.29 -60.85 37.72
CA HIS A 13 70.08 -61.78 36.60
C HIS A 13 70.45 -63.19 37.06
N LEU A 14 69.46 -64.09 37.03
CA LEU A 14 69.62 -65.52 37.34
C LEU A 14 69.18 -66.33 36.12
N THR A 15 70.14 -66.95 35.44
CA THR A 15 69.87 -67.96 34.40
C THR A 15 69.46 -69.27 35.08
N ARG A 16 68.62 -70.08 34.44
CA ARG A 16 68.01 -71.29 35.02
C ARG A 16 69.02 -72.24 35.68
N ASP A 17 70.22 -72.36 35.10
CA ASP A 17 71.27 -73.26 35.59
C ASP A 17 71.92 -72.76 36.89
N HIS A 18 71.99 -71.44 37.11
CA HIS A 18 72.57 -70.84 38.32
C HIS A 18 71.63 -70.89 39.54
N LEU A 19 70.45 -71.49 39.39
CA LEU A 19 69.47 -71.66 40.45
C LEU A 19 69.58 -73.04 41.14
N ALA A 20 70.27 -74.00 40.50
CA ALA A 20 70.46 -75.36 41.04
C ALA A 20 71.61 -75.45 42.06
N ASP A 21 72.65 -74.64 41.89
CA ASP A 21 73.89 -74.69 42.70
C ASP A 21 73.89 -73.72 43.90
N LEU A 22 72.74 -73.09 44.22
CA LEU A 22 72.67 -71.97 45.16
C LEU A 22 72.05 -72.38 46.51
N ASP A 23 72.73 -72.03 47.61
CA ASP A 23 72.24 -72.28 48.97
C ASP A 23 71.07 -71.34 49.36
N LYS A 24 70.21 -71.79 50.29
CA LYS A 24 68.97 -71.13 50.68
C LYS A 24 69.18 -69.70 51.19
N GLU A 25 70.26 -69.45 51.93
CA GLU A 25 70.61 -68.11 52.43
C GLU A 25 71.08 -67.18 51.30
N GLN A 26 71.78 -67.72 50.30
CA GLN A 26 72.21 -66.96 49.12
C GLN A 26 71.03 -66.62 48.20
N LEU A 27 70.02 -67.48 48.14
CA LEU A 27 68.76 -67.18 47.46
C LEU A 27 67.96 -66.09 48.20
N ALA A 28 67.87 -66.18 49.54
CA ALA A 28 67.18 -65.18 50.36
C ALA A 28 67.81 -63.78 50.26
N THR A 29 69.14 -63.68 50.31
CA THR A 29 69.85 -62.40 50.15
C THR A 29 69.68 -61.80 48.75
N LYS A 30 69.74 -62.62 47.68
CA LYS A 30 69.41 -62.18 46.31
C LYS A 30 67.94 -61.76 46.15
N TRP A 31 67.01 -62.45 46.82
CA TRP A 31 65.60 -62.06 46.84
C TRP A 31 65.41 -60.67 47.46
N VAL A 32 65.99 -60.41 48.64
CA VAL A 32 65.90 -59.10 49.31
C VAL A 32 66.52 -57.97 48.46
N GLN A 33 67.62 -58.24 47.74
CA GLN A 33 68.20 -57.28 46.80
C GLN A 33 67.28 -56.98 45.59
N GLN A 34 66.62 -58.00 45.05
CA GLN A 34 65.68 -57.84 43.95
C GLN A 34 64.38 -57.16 44.40
N GLU A 35 63.89 -57.45 45.60
CA GLU A 35 62.75 -56.79 46.25
C GLU A 35 63.04 -55.29 46.47
N ALA A 36 64.22 -54.95 46.99
CA ALA A 36 64.66 -53.56 47.13
C ALA A 36 64.76 -52.83 45.77
N TYR A 37 65.14 -53.54 44.70
CA TYR A 37 65.14 -52.97 43.34
C TYR A 37 63.72 -52.76 42.79
N ILE A 38 62.80 -53.70 43.02
CA ILE A 38 61.39 -53.56 42.62
C ILE A 38 60.76 -52.36 43.34
N ASN A 39 60.92 -52.26 44.66
CA ASN A 39 60.42 -51.11 45.44
C ASN A 39 61.04 -49.78 44.96
N GLN A 40 62.32 -49.74 44.57
CA GLN A 40 62.93 -48.54 43.97
C GLN A 40 62.30 -48.18 42.61
N LEU A 41 61.99 -49.18 41.77
CA LEU A 41 61.30 -48.95 40.49
C LEU A 41 59.85 -48.51 40.68
N GLU A 42 59.11 -49.12 41.60
CA GLU A 42 57.71 -48.76 41.88
C GLU A 42 57.60 -47.33 42.40
N ASN A 43 58.45 -46.94 43.37
CA ASN A 43 58.52 -45.55 43.83
C ASN A 43 58.89 -44.58 42.70
N ALA A 44 59.87 -44.92 41.84
CA ALA A 44 60.24 -44.08 40.71
C ALA A 44 59.11 -43.97 39.66
N VAL A 45 58.34 -45.04 39.42
CA VAL A 45 57.18 -45.02 38.54
C VAL A 45 56.05 -44.18 39.14
N GLU A 46 55.81 -44.27 40.45
CA GLU A 46 54.79 -43.46 41.14
C GLU A 46 55.17 -41.96 41.15
N GLU A 47 56.44 -41.63 41.38
CA GLU A 47 56.98 -40.26 41.25
C GLU A 47 56.83 -39.73 39.82
N LEU A 48 57.21 -40.52 38.81
CA LEU A 48 57.04 -40.16 37.39
C LEU A 48 55.56 -40.00 37.01
N SER A 49 54.65 -40.83 37.55
CA SER A 49 53.20 -40.69 37.34
C SER A 49 52.69 -39.37 37.92
N LYS A 50 53.05 -39.05 39.17
CA LYS A 50 52.70 -37.76 39.81
C LYS A 50 53.28 -36.56 39.05
N GLN A 51 54.47 -36.70 38.49
CA GLN A 51 55.08 -35.69 37.63
C GLN A 51 54.34 -35.54 36.30
N ALA A 52 53.90 -36.64 35.67
CA ALA A 52 53.08 -36.60 34.47
C ALA A 52 51.70 -35.95 34.71
N ASP A 53 51.02 -36.31 35.81
CA ASP A 53 49.71 -35.77 36.18
C ASP A 53 49.77 -34.26 36.48
N SER A 54 50.80 -33.82 37.21
CA SER A 54 51.01 -32.39 37.50
C SER A 54 51.33 -31.58 36.23
N LEU A 55 52.21 -32.09 35.35
CA LEU A 55 52.47 -31.47 34.04
C LEU A 55 51.22 -31.43 33.15
N GLN A 56 50.40 -32.49 33.16
CA GLN A 56 49.13 -32.54 32.42
C GLN A 56 48.14 -31.49 32.94
N HIS A 57 48.01 -31.34 34.26
CA HIS A 57 47.15 -30.33 34.87
C HIS A 57 47.66 -28.90 34.61
N GLU A 58 48.97 -28.66 34.66
CA GLU A 58 49.58 -27.38 34.28
C GLU A 58 49.33 -27.04 32.80
N LEU A 59 49.47 -28.01 31.91
CA LEU A 59 49.21 -27.85 30.48
C LEU A 59 47.74 -27.46 30.23
N GLN A 60 46.79 -28.20 30.82
CA GLN A 60 45.35 -27.89 30.74
C GLN A 60 45.03 -26.50 31.33
N SER A 61 45.61 -26.17 32.49
CA SER A 61 45.47 -24.85 33.11
C SER A 61 45.97 -23.74 32.17
N ASN A 62 47.13 -23.92 31.54
CA ASN A 62 47.70 -22.95 30.60
C ASN A 62 46.88 -22.85 29.30
N GLU A 63 46.40 -23.96 28.74
CA GLU A 63 45.46 -23.92 27.61
C GLU A 63 44.23 -23.07 27.89
N THR A 64 43.59 -23.24 29.05
CA THR A 64 42.40 -22.43 29.39
C THR A 64 42.73 -20.95 29.55
N LYS A 65 43.91 -20.60 30.08
CA LYS A 65 44.40 -19.22 30.15
C LYS A 65 44.60 -18.63 28.74
N TYR A 66 45.23 -19.37 27.83
CA TYR A 66 45.44 -18.94 26.45
C TYR A 66 44.11 -18.81 25.68
N LYS A 67 43.20 -19.79 25.79
CA LYS A 67 41.84 -19.74 25.20
C LYS A 67 41.07 -18.50 25.68
N LYS A 68 41.09 -18.20 26.99
CA LYS A 68 40.47 -16.97 27.57
C LYS A 68 41.12 -15.69 27.04
N ARG A 69 42.45 -15.64 26.95
CA ARG A 69 43.19 -14.47 26.42
C ARG A 69 42.89 -14.22 24.94
N LEU A 70 42.89 -15.27 24.12
CA LEU A 70 42.53 -15.19 22.70
C LEU A 70 41.09 -14.74 22.50
N HIS A 71 40.14 -15.28 23.27
CA HIS A 71 38.74 -14.85 23.22
C HIS A 71 38.58 -13.36 23.56
N ASN A 72 39.26 -12.86 24.60
CA ASN A 72 39.24 -11.44 24.96
C ASN A 72 39.83 -10.54 23.86
N ILE A 73 40.90 -10.99 23.18
CA ILE A 73 41.49 -10.27 22.04
C ILE A 73 40.51 -10.25 20.85
N CYS A 74 39.90 -11.39 20.51
CA CYS A 74 38.91 -11.49 19.44
C CYS A 74 37.68 -10.58 19.72
N MET A 75 37.17 -10.57 20.94
CA MET A 75 36.08 -9.66 21.35
C MET A 75 36.50 -8.18 21.20
N LYS A 76 37.73 -7.81 21.57
CA LYS A 76 38.25 -6.45 21.40
C LYS A 76 38.44 -6.06 19.92
N LEU A 77 38.86 -7.00 19.07
CA LEU A 77 38.97 -6.79 17.62
C LEU A 77 37.58 -6.57 17.02
N THR A 78 36.64 -7.49 17.22
CA THR A 78 35.26 -7.33 16.70
C THR A 78 34.54 -6.06 17.20
N LEU A 79 34.86 -5.57 18.40
CA LEU A 79 34.39 -4.26 18.88
C LEU A 79 35.03 -3.08 18.13
N ARG A 80 36.32 -3.17 17.79
CA ARG A 80 37.00 -2.18 16.94
C ARG A 80 36.51 -2.22 15.50
N ASP A 81 36.31 -3.39 14.92
CA ASP A 81 35.79 -3.55 13.56
C ASP A 81 34.39 -2.96 13.44
N ARG A 82 33.48 -3.26 14.38
CA ARG A 82 32.18 -2.58 14.48
C ARG A 82 32.31 -1.06 14.57
N LYS A 83 33.31 -0.55 15.30
CA LYS A 83 33.52 0.89 15.44
C LYS A 83 34.07 1.53 14.16
N ILE A 84 34.93 0.83 13.41
CA ILE A 84 35.40 1.24 12.08
C ILE A 84 34.21 1.31 11.13
N ASN A 85 33.38 0.26 11.07
CA ASN A 85 32.19 0.22 10.21
C ASN A 85 31.21 1.37 10.53
N GLN A 86 30.97 1.68 11.81
CA GLN A 86 30.16 2.86 12.22
C GLN A 86 30.77 4.21 11.82
N LEU A 87 32.10 4.30 11.69
CA LEU A 87 32.77 5.51 11.23
C LEU A 87 32.76 5.60 9.70
N GLN A 88 32.83 4.46 9.00
CA GLN A 88 32.64 4.38 7.55
C GLN A 88 31.21 4.76 7.16
N GLU A 89 30.18 4.20 7.80
CA GLU A 89 28.78 4.56 7.58
C GLU A 89 28.53 6.08 7.77
N LYS A 90 29.15 6.68 8.80
CA LYS A 90 29.11 8.13 9.01
C LYS A 90 29.86 8.91 7.94
N LEU A 91 31.01 8.40 7.48
CA LEU A 91 31.76 9.01 6.39
C LEU A 91 30.96 8.94 5.09
N ASP A 92 30.35 7.81 4.77
CA ASP A 92 29.50 7.61 3.58
C ASP A 92 28.27 8.52 3.62
N LEU A 93 27.60 8.63 4.77
CA LEU A 93 26.49 9.58 4.96
C LEU A 93 26.96 11.04 4.81
N ILE A 94 28.11 11.39 5.38
CA ILE A 94 28.70 12.73 5.22
C ILE A 94 29.06 12.95 3.74
N THR A 95 29.67 11.99 3.06
CA THR A 95 30.06 12.08 1.64
C THR A 95 28.85 12.15 0.71
N GLN A 96 27.76 11.43 0.98
CA GLN A 96 26.51 11.56 0.23
C GLN A 96 25.88 12.95 0.44
N ASN A 97 25.91 13.50 1.65
CA ASN A 97 25.44 14.86 1.94
C ASN A 97 26.44 15.96 1.50
N GLN A 98 27.72 15.62 1.30
CA GLN A 98 28.82 16.46 0.81
C GLN A 98 29.20 16.14 -0.65
N LEU A 99 28.32 15.47 -1.38
CA LEU A 99 28.28 15.50 -2.83
C LEU A 99 27.15 16.47 -3.21
N PRO A 100 27.38 17.79 -3.17
CA PRO A 100 26.51 18.71 -3.89
C PRO A 100 26.35 18.17 -5.31
N THR A 101 25.11 18.03 -5.75
CA THR A 101 24.84 18.00 -7.20
C THR A 101 25.57 19.19 -7.85
N PRO A 102 26.04 19.11 -9.11
CA PRO A 102 26.82 20.20 -9.70
C PRO A 102 26.12 21.57 -9.59
N TYR A 103 24.79 21.57 -9.67
CA TYR A 103 23.90 22.71 -9.39
C TYR A 103 24.04 23.28 -7.95
N GLN A 104 24.07 22.43 -6.93
CA GLN A 104 24.31 22.85 -5.55
C GLN A 104 25.74 23.38 -5.37
N LEU A 105 26.72 22.79 -6.06
CA LEU A 105 28.12 23.23 -6.02
C LEU A 105 28.27 24.66 -6.58
N GLU A 106 27.66 24.93 -7.75
CA GLU A 106 27.51 26.29 -8.30
C GLU A 106 26.80 27.24 -7.33
N SER A 107 25.72 26.79 -6.66
CA SER A 107 24.98 27.60 -5.68
C SER A 107 25.73 27.86 -4.35
N THR A 108 26.80 27.11 -4.07
CA THR A 108 27.68 27.30 -2.89
C THR A 108 29.00 28.00 -3.21
N LEU A 109 29.38 28.08 -4.49
CA LEU A 109 30.51 28.87 -4.98
C LEU A 109 30.24 30.38 -4.92
N ILE A 110 28.96 30.78 -4.84
CA ILE A 110 28.52 32.12 -4.47
C ILE A 110 27.88 32.02 -3.09
N ASP A 111 28.27 32.89 -2.15
CA ASP A 111 27.59 33.00 -0.86
C ASP A 111 26.08 33.23 -1.09
N PRO A 112 25.18 32.38 -0.55
CA PRO A 112 23.73 32.54 -0.72
C PRO A 112 23.22 33.93 -0.33
N ALA A 113 23.84 34.61 0.64
CA ALA A 113 23.51 35.98 0.99
C ALA A 113 23.92 36.99 -0.09
N LEU A 114 25.11 36.82 -0.68
CA LEU A 114 25.54 37.62 -1.83
C LEU A 114 24.67 37.35 -3.06
N ASN A 115 24.32 36.09 -3.35
CA ASN A 115 23.43 35.76 -4.48
C ASN A 115 22.06 36.44 -4.35
N MET A 116 21.46 36.39 -3.15
CA MET A 116 20.20 37.09 -2.85
C MET A 116 20.36 38.62 -2.99
N MET A 117 21.50 39.19 -2.59
CA MET A 117 21.78 40.60 -2.77
C MET A 117 21.96 40.98 -4.26
N PHE A 118 22.63 40.14 -5.05
CA PHE A 118 22.82 40.35 -6.48
C PHE A 118 21.50 40.24 -7.27
N GLU A 119 20.67 39.23 -7.01
CA GLU A 119 19.35 39.13 -7.67
C GLU A 119 18.41 40.27 -7.23
N LYS A 120 18.46 40.69 -5.95
CA LYS A 120 17.72 41.87 -5.51
C LYS A 120 18.21 43.15 -6.22
N MET A 121 19.52 43.38 -6.29
CA MET A 121 20.10 44.54 -6.98
C MET A 121 19.79 44.53 -8.49
N LYS A 122 19.78 43.35 -9.13
CA LYS A 122 19.41 43.15 -10.54
C LYS A 122 17.92 43.43 -10.77
N SER A 123 17.05 42.98 -9.88
CA SER A 123 15.62 43.30 -9.90
C SER A 123 15.36 44.80 -9.71
N GLU A 124 16.05 45.44 -8.76
CA GLU A 124 15.98 46.89 -8.55
C GLU A 124 16.53 47.67 -9.76
N MET A 125 17.59 47.16 -10.41
CA MET A 125 18.17 47.75 -11.63
C MET A 125 17.22 47.67 -12.83
N GLU A 126 16.61 46.51 -13.11
CA GLU A 126 15.64 46.40 -14.20
C GLU A 126 14.36 47.19 -13.90
N ALA A 127 13.87 47.22 -12.65
CA ALA A 127 12.75 48.08 -12.26
C ALA A 127 13.06 49.58 -12.44
N ALA A 128 14.27 50.02 -12.08
CA ALA A 128 14.72 51.38 -12.32
C ALA A 128 14.86 51.69 -13.81
N LYS A 129 15.35 50.75 -14.61
CA LYS A 129 15.49 50.89 -16.07
C LYS A 129 14.13 50.99 -16.76
N VAL A 130 13.17 50.12 -16.43
CA VAL A 130 11.78 50.22 -16.92
C VAL A 130 11.21 51.60 -16.57
N LYS A 131 11.39 52.08 -15.33
CA LYS A 131 10.92 53.40 -14.92
C LYS A 131 11.60 54.54 -15.68
N VAL A 132 12.88 54.42 -16.04
CA VAL A 132 13.59 55.39 -16.89
C VAL A 132 13.05 55.35 -18.32
N GLU A 133 12.79 54.17 -18.87
CA GLU A 133 12.16 54.01 -20.20
C GLU A 133 10.73 54.57 -20.22
N GLU A 134 9.93 54.36 -19.17
CA GLU A 134 8.60 54.98 -18.98
C GLU A 134 8.70 56.51 -18.92
N MET A 135 9.52 57.08 -18.04
CA MET A 135 9.70 58.53 -17.93
C MET A 135 10.26 59.16 -19.21
N GLN A 136 11.12 58.45 -19.94
CA GLN A 136 11.63 58.87 -21.25
C GLN A 136 10.55 58.80 -22.34
N ASN A 137 9.70 57.78 -22.31
CA ASN A 137 8.54 57.67 -23.19
C ASN A 137 7.53 58.78 -22.90
N GLU A 138 7.24 59.09 -21.63
CA GLU A 138 6.43 60.24 -21.21
C GLU A 138 7.05 61.55 -21.69
N LEU A 139 8.34 61.80 -21.46
CA LEU A 139 9.03 62.99 -21.96
C LEU A 139 8.96 63.10 -23.50
N SER A 140 8.99 61.97 -24.21
CA SER A 140 8.80 61.93 -25.67
C SER A 140 7.35 62.21 -26.09
N ALA A 141 6.37 61.78 -25.29
CA ALA A 141 4.95 62.07 -25.47
C ALA A 141 4.59 63.52 -25.10
N TRP A 142 5.34 64.17 -24.20
CA TRP A 142 5.23 65.61 -23.96
C TRP A 142 5.87 66.45 -25.09
N LYS A 143 6.83 65.86 -25.83
CA LYS A 143 7.41 66.43 -27.07
C LYS A 143 6.58 66.11 -28.32
N PHE A 144 5.36 65.55 -28.17
CA PHE A 144 4.54 65.07 -29.27
C PHE A 144 3.90 66.24 -30.02
N THR A 145 4.62 66.77 -31.02
CA THR A 145 4.07 67.69 -32.00
C THR A 145 3.17 66.91 -32.98
N PRO A 146 1.96 67.42 -33.33
CA PRO A 146 1.01 66.70 -34.20
C PRO A 146 1.56 66.29 -35.57
N ASP A 147 2.60 66.98 -36.04
CA ASP A 147 3.21 66.76 -37.35
C ASP A 147 4.37 65.74 -37.34
N SER A 148 4.82 65.32 -36.14
CA SER A 148 5.93 64.37 -35.95
C SER A 148 5.67 63.03 -36.62
N THR A 149 6.65 62.53 -37.37
CA THR A 149 6.59 61.25 -38.08
C THR A 149 6.38 60.07 -37.14
N THR A 150 6.98 60.10 -35.95
CA THR A 150 6.77 59.12 -34.88
C THR A 150 5.34 59.17 -34.36
N GLY A 151 4.79 60.38 -34.17
CA GLY A 151 3.42 60.55 -33.69
C GLY A 151 2.36 60.08 -34.68
N LYS A 152 2.56 60.36 -35.97
CA LYS A 152 1.72 59.83 -37.07
C LYS A 152 1.74 58.30 -37.11
N ARG A 153 2.91 57.67 -36.94
CA ARG A 153 3.04 56.20 -36.86
C ARG A 153 2.32 55.62 -35.65
N LEU A 154 2.44 56.26 -34.49
CA LEU A 154 1.78 55.81 -33.25
C LEU A 154 0.25 55.94 -33.37
N MET A 155 -0.25 57.05 -33.90
CA MET A 155 -1.68 57.24 -34.18
C MET A 155 -2.21 56.26 -35.24
N ALA A 156 -1.42 55.91 -36.27
CA ALA A 156 -1.78 54.86 -37.21
C ALA A 156 -1.88 53.49 -36.51
N LYS A 157 -0.94 53.16 -35.61
CA LYS A 157 -1.00 51.93 -34.81
C LYS A 157 -2.19 51.91 -33.84
N CYS A 158 -2.54 53.04 -33.22
CA CYS A 158 -3.74 53.16 -32.38
C CYS A 158 -5.03 52.95 -33.18
N ARG A 159 -5.13 53.47 -34.42
CA ARG A 159 -6.28 53.21 -35.31
C ARG A 159 -6.35 51.73 -35.72
N LEU A 160 -5.21 51.10 -36.02
CA LEU A 160 -5.14 49.68 -36.35
C LEU A 160 -5.62 48.82 -35.17
N LEU A 161 -5.06 49.02 -33.98
CA LEU A 161 -5.47 48.32 -32.76
C LEU A 161 -6.94 48.56 -32.39
N HIS A 162 -7.50 49.74 -32.70
CA HIS A 162 -8.91 50.01 -32.49
C HIS A 162 -9.79 49.22 -33.48
N ASN A 163 -9.40 49.16 -34.76
CA ASN A 163 -10.09 48.36 -35.77
C ASN A 163 -10.00 46.86 -35.47
N GLU A 164 -8.83 46.36 -35.06
CA GLU A 164 -8.60 44.97 -34.64
C GLU A 164 -9.47 44.61 -33.42
N ASN A 165 -9.57 45.50 -32.42
CA ASN A 165 -10.49 45.30 -31.29
C ASN A 165 -11.97 45.35 -31.70
N GLU A 166 -12.34 46.16 -32.70
CA GLU A 166 -13.70 46.20 -33.24
C GLU A 166 -14.02 44.91 -34.03
N GLU A 167 -13.05 44.37 -34.77
CA GLU A 167 -13.14 43.09 -35.48
C GLU A 167 -13.24 41.91 -34.49
N LEU A 168 -12.38 41.84 -33.48
CA LEU A 168 -12.48 40.85 -32.40
C LEU A 168 -13.80 40.96 -31.64
N GLY A 169 -14.31 42.17 -31.42
CA GLY A 169 -15.64 42.40 -30.83
C GLY A 169 -16.78 41.88 -31.72
N LYS A 170 -16.67 42.03 -33.04
CA LYS A 170 -17.60 41.44 -34.02
C LYS A 170 -17.49 39.92 -34.05
N GLU A 171 -16.30 39.34 -34.12
CA GLU A 171 -16.10 37.89 -34.13
C GLU A 171 -16.65 37.23 -32.86
N MET A 172 -16.33 37.81 -31.69
CA MET A 172 -16.81 37.34 -30.40
C MET A 172 -18.34 37.41 -30.27
N SER A 173 -18.98 38.44 -30.85
CA SER A 173 -20.44 38.60 -30.80
C SER A 173 -21.21 37.83 -31.88
N THR A 174 -20.60 37.56 -33.04
CA THR A 174 -21.30 36.97 -34.21
C THR A 174 -21.06 35.48 -34.41
N GLY A 175 -19.86 34.96 -34.08
CA GLY A 175 -19.48 33.58 -34.38
C GLY A 175 -19.88 32.61 -33.29
N TRP A 176 -18.96 32.40 -32.34
CA TRP A 176 -19.00 31.23 -31.46
C TRP A 176 -19.96 31.39 -30.26
N VAL A 177 -19.98 32.56 -29.62
CA VAL A 177 -20.85 32.81 -28.45
C VAL A 177 -22.33 32.82 -28.84
N ALA A 178 -22.67 33.40 -30.00
CA ALA A 178 -24.04 33.39 -30.51
C ALA A 178 -24.53 31.96 -30.83
N GLN A 179 -23.71 31.14 -31.49
CA GLN A 179 -24.02 29.73 -31.77
C GLN A 179 -24.18 28.90 -30.49
N LEU A 180 -23.26 29.02 -29.54
CA LEU A 180 -23.36 28.34 -28.24
C LEU A 180 -24.61 28.76 -27.46
N THR A 181 -24.96 30.06 -27.49
CA THR A 181 -26.16 30.58 -26.81
C THR A 181 -27.44 30.07 -27.47
N GLY A 182 -27.47 29.97 -28.80
CA GLY A 182 -28.59 29.38 -29.55
C GLY A 182 -28.77 27.89 -29.25
N ASN A 183 -27.68 27.10 -29.27
CA ASN A 183 -27.70 25.68 -28.93
C ASN A 183 -28.13 25.46 -27.47
N LEU A 184 -27.66 26.28 -26.53
CA LEU A 184 -28.08 26.24 -25.13
C LEU A 184 -29.56 26.59 -24.96
N ALA A 185 -30.08 27.56 -25.71
CA ALA A 185 -31.50 27.92 -25.68
C ALA A 185 -32.38 26.77 -26.23
N LEU A 186 -31.95 26.13 -27.32
CA LEU A 186 -32.62 24.96 -27.90
C LEU A 186 -32.62 23.78 -26.92
N GLN A 187 -31.50 23.50 -26.28
CA GLN A 187 -31.37 22.43 -25.28
C GLN A 187 -32.27 22.67 -24.06
N LYS A 188 -32.36 23.92 -23.57
CA LYS A 188 -33.30 24.29 -22.50
C LYS A 188 -34.74 24.05 -22.91
N LYS A 189 -35.14 24.49 -24.10
CA LYS A 189 -36.49 24.25 -24.63
C LYS A 189 -36.80 22.75 -24.71
N PHE A 190 -35.87 21.94 -25.23
CA PHE A 190 -36.04 20.48 -25.28
C PHE A 190 -36.19 19.86 -23.88
N SER A 191 -35.40 20.32 -22.90
CA SER A 191 -35.54 19.86 -21.50
C SER A 191 -36.87 20.29 -20.86
N GLU A 192 -37.39 21.48 -21.20
CA GLU A 192 -38.70 21.95 -20.76
C GLU A 192 -39.84 21.14 -21.41
N GLU A 193 -39.75 20.84 -22.71
CA GLU A 193 -40.70 19.98 -23.42
C GLU A 193 -40.69 18.54 -22.85
N MET A 194 -39.52 17.97 -22.57
CA MET A 194 -39.42 16.65 -21.90
C MET A 194 -40.02 16.66 -20.49
N LYS A 195 -39.76 17.69 -19.68
CA LYS A 195 -40.36 17.81 -18.33
C LYS A 195 -41.87 17.99 -18.39
N LYS A 196 -42.39 18.72 -19.38
CA LYS A 196 -43.83 18.87 -19.61
C LYS A 196 -44.46 17.54 -20.00
N SER A 197 -43.86 16.82 -20.94
CA SER A 197 -44.32 15.47 -21.34
C SER A 197 -44.23 14.45 -20.20
N GLN A 198 -43.22 14.55 -19.32
CA GLN A 198 -43.15 13.74 -18.11
C GLN A 198 -44.31 14.09 -17.16
N SER A 199 -44.54 15.38 -16.89
CA SER A 199 -45.63 15.82 -16.00
C SER A 199 -47.01 15.41 -16.52
N GLU A 200 -47.22 15.41 -17.84
CA GLU A 200 -48.46 14.94 -18.49
C GLU A 200 -48.62 13.41 -18.35
N LEU A 201 -47.52 12.65 -18.39
CA LEU A 201 -47.53 11.21 -18.16
C LEU A 201 -47.74 10.85 -16.68
N ASP A 202 -47.16 11.63 -15.76
CA ASP A 202 -47.36 11.48 -14.31
C ASP A 202 -48.84 11.80 -13.93
N GLU A 203 -49.46 12.78 -14.59
CA GLU A 203 -50.90 13.10 -14.44
C GLU A 203 -51.79 11.96 -14.97
N PHE A 204 -51.48 11.41 -16.14
CA PHE A 204 -52.18 10.23 -16.69
C PHE A 204 -52.01 8.97 -15.81
N LEU A 205 -50.84 8.80 -15.20
CA LEU A 205 -50.59 7.69 -14.28
C LEU A 205 -51.47 7.80 -13.02
N LEU A 206 -51.61 9.00 -12.46
CA LEU A 206 -52.51 9.26 -11.32
C LEU A 206 -53.99 9.03 -11.67
N GLU A 207 -54.43 9.44 -12.86
CA GLU A 207 -55.80 9.16 -13.35
C GLU A 207 -56.05 7.64 -13.45
N LEU A 208 -55.07 6.89 -13.97
CA LEU A 208 -55.16 5.43 -14.07
C LEU A 208 -55.07 4.73 -12.71
N GLU A 209 -54.34 5.28 -11.73
CA GLU A 209 -54.37 4.81 -10.34
C GLU A 209 -55.76 5.02 -9.71
N GLU A 210 -56.41 6.17 -9.92
CA GLU A 210 -57.78 6.44 -9.46
C GLU A 210 -58.80 5.49 -10.11
N GLU A 211 -58.70 5.23 -11.43
CA GLU A 211 -59.55 4.25 -12.12
C GLU A 211 -59.35 2.83 -11.56
N VAL A 212 -58.11 2.42 -11.29
CA VAL A 212 -57.79 1.12 -10.70
C VAL A 212 -58.32 1.01 -9.27
N GLU A 213 -58.22 2.05 -8.43
CA GLU A 213 -58.85 2.06 -7.11
C GLU A 213 -60.39 2.00 -7.20
N GLY A 214 -61.00 2.72 -8.15
CA GLY A 214 -62.44 2.67 -8.41
C GLY A 214 -62.93 1.29 -8.84
N MET A 215 -62.20 0.63 -9.74
CA MET A 215 -62.47 -0.76 -10.14
C MET A 215 -62.26 -1.73 -8.97
N GLN A 216 -61.18 -1.58 -8.19
CA GLN A 216 -60.88 -2.44 -7.04
C GLN A 216 -61.96 -2.31 -5.94
N ASN A 217 -62.46 -1.10 -5.68
CA ASN A 217 -63.60 -0.85 -4.78
C ASN A 217 -64.88 -1.54 -5.29
N THR A 218 -65.13 -1.48 -6.60
CA THR A 218 -66.28 -2.14 -7.24
C THR A 218 -66.17 -3.68 -7.13
N ILE A 219 -64.98 -4.24 -7.37
CA ILE A 219 -64.69 -5.67 -7.20
C ILE A 219 -64.91 -6.08 -5.74
N TYR A 220 -64.41 -5.29 -4.78
CA TYR A 220 -64.58 -5.57 -3.35
C TYR A 220 -66.07 -5.58 -2.95
N TYR A 221 -66.86 -4.61 -3.41
CA TYR A 221 -68.30 -4.57 -3.18
C TYR A 221 -69.02 -5.81 -3.74
N LEU A 222 -68.71 -6.21 -4.97
CA LEU A 222 -69.28 -7.41 -5.60
C LEU A 222 -68.85 -8.69 -4.86
N GLN A 223 -67.59 -8.80 -4.44
CA GLN A 223 -67.10 -9.93 -3.63
C GLN A 223 -67.79 -10.00 -2.26
N GLN A 224 -68.01 -8.87 -1.59
CA GLN A 224 -68.77 -8.81 -0.36
C GLN A 224 -70.21 -9.26 -0.60
N ARG A 225 -70.88 -8.75 -1.64
CA ARG A 225 -72.27 -9.13 -1.93
C ARG A 225 -72.42 -10.61 -2.29
N LEU A 226 -71.46 -11.18 -3.01
CA LEU A 226 -71.38 -12.62 -3.27
C LEU A 226 -71.13 -13.43 -1.99
N ARG A 227 -70.36 -12.90 -1.03
CA ARG A 227 -70.15 -13.53 0.28
C ARG A 227 -71.42 -13.52 1.12
N GLU A 228 -72.09 -12.37 1.21
CA GLU A 228 -73.40 -12.23 1.88
C GLU A 228 -74.43 -13.20 1.30
N LEU A 229 -74.61 -13.23 -0.03
CA LEU A 229 -75.55 -14.16 -0.69
C LEU A 229 -75.15 -15.63 -0.53
N LYS A 230 -73.85 -15.93 -0.40
CA LYS A 230 -73.36 -17.29 -0.14
C LYS A 230 -73.56 -17.70 1.31
N GLU A 231 -73.44 -16.77 2.26
CA GLU A 231 -73.77 -16.99 3.67
C GLU A 231 -75.28 -17.12 3.89
N GLU A 232 -76.10 -16.27 3.27
CA GLU A 232 -77.56 -16.36 3.26
C GLU A 232 -78.03 -17.67 2.60
N LYS A 233 -77.46 -18.05 1.44
CA LYS A 233 -77.74 -19.36 0.84
C LYS A 233 -77.26 -20.51 1.74
N ARG A 234 -76.16 -20.35 2.47
CA ARG A 234 -75.69 -21.37 3.42
C ARG A 234 -76.65 -21.51 4.60
N THR A 235 -77.10 -20.41 5.22
CA THR A 235 -78.09 -20.47 6.30
C THR A 235 -79.45 -20.97 5.80
N ALA A 236 -79.85 -20.66 4.57
CA ALA A 236 -81.05 -21.21 3.94
C ALA A 236 -80.91 -22.70 3.57
N VAL A 237 -79.72 -23.19 3.21
CA VAL A 237 -79.45 -24.62 3.01
C VAL A 237 -79.35 -25.34 4.35
N ASP A 238 -78.76 -24.74 5.39
CA ASP A 238 -78.70 -25.31 6.74
C ASP A 238 -80.11 -25.33 7.39
N ALA A 239 -80.98 -24.36 7.09
CA ALA A 239 -82.40 -24.37 7.45
C ALA A 239 -83.21 -25.38 6.63
N ASN A 240 -83.03 -25.40 5.30
CA ASN A 240 -83.70 -26.39 4.45
C ASN A 240 -83.16 -27.81 4.68
N ALA A 241 -81.96 -28.02 5.22
CA ALA A 241 -81.49 -29.35 5.64
C ALA A 241 -82.26 -29.88 6.87
N ILE A 242 -83.01 -29.02 7.57
CA ILE A 242 -83.94 -29.40 8.65
C ILE A 242 -85.35 -29.68 8.09
N GLU A 243 -85.72 -29.15 6.91
CA GLU A 243 -87.05 -29.35 6.29
C GLU A 243 -87.07 -30.26 5.03
N ALA A 244 -85.94 -30.53 4.40
CA ALA A 244 -85.81 -31.30 3.15
C ALA A 244 -85.48 -32.79 3.38
N ALA A 245 -86.07 -33.39 4.42
CA ALA A 245 -86.13 -34.85 4.60
C ALA A 245 -87.37 -35.48 3.90
N THR A 246 -88.11 -34.69 3.10
CA THR A 246 -89.26 -35.14 2.33
C THR A 246 -89.25 -34.55 0.92
N THR A 247 -89.19 -35.44 -0.08
CA THR A 247 -89.46 -35.21 -1.51
C THR A 247 -88.49 -34.31 -2.31
N GLU A 248 -87.45 -34.95 -2.85
CA GLU A 248 -87.23 -35.19 -4.30
C GLU A 248 -88.54 -35.09 -5.14
N GLU A 249 -88.63 -34.80 -6.45
CA GLU A 249 -87.73 -34.55 -7.60
C GLU A 249 -88.59 -33.83 -8.68
N ALA A 250 -88.14 -33.23 -9.78
CA ALA A 250 -86.81 -32.97 -10.35
C ALA A 250 -86.84 -31.59 -11.07
N ASP A 251 -85.75 -30.82 -11.10
CA ASP A 251 -84.83 -30.67 -12.24
C ASP A 251 -85.41 -30.08 -13.55
N ASN A 252 -85.00 -28.85 -13.85
CA ASN A 252 -84.53 -28.51 -15.20
C ASN A 252 -83.51 -27.37 -15.08
N ASP A 253 -82.22 -27.72 -15.20
CA ASP A 253 -81.07 -26.85 -15.45
C ASP A 253 -81.45 -25.61 -16.31
N VAL A 254 -81.13 -24.35 -15.96
CA VAL A 254 -79.88 -23.75 -15.45
C VAL A 254 -78.73 -23.80 -16.47
N VAL A 255 -77.96 -22.70 -16.46
CA VAL A 255 -76.65 -22.47 -17.07
C VAL A 255 -76.68 -21.81 -18.46
N LYS A 256 -75.90 -20.76 -18.77
CA LYS A 256 -75.26 -19.64 -18.04
C LYS A 256 -74.35 -18.97 -19.08
N SER A 257 -74.23 -17.65 -18.97
CA SER A 257 -72.97 -16.88 -19.10
C SER A 257 -71.88 -17.26 -20.12
N GLU A 258 -71.48 -16.24 -20.89
CA GLU A 258 -70.07 -15.93 -21.23
C GLU A 258 -69.15 -15.96 -19.97
N PRO A 259 -67.88 -15.56 -20.06
CA PRO A 259 -66.80 -16.01 -20.94
C PRO A 259 -65.67 -16.65 -20.10
N SER A 260 -64.55 -17.04 -20.71
CA SER A 260 -63.26 -17.18 -20.00
C SER A 260 -62.07 -16.92 -20.93
N ASP A 261 -61.37 -15.83 -20.64
CA ASP A 261 -59.92 -15.65 -20.60
C ASP A 261 -59.06 -16.91 -20.33
N PRO A 262 -57.71 -16.81 -20.36
CA PRO A 262 -56.84 -15.91 -21.13
C PRO A 262 -55.63 -16.69 -21.72
N THR A 263 -54.68 -16.02 -22.38
CA THR A 263 -53.26 -16.41 -22.19
C THR A 263 -52.30 -15.25 -22.44
N ASP A 264 -51.47 -14.95 -21.44
CA ASP A 264 -50.24 -14.19 -21.59
C ASP A 264 -49.33 -14.81 -22.66
N HIS A 265 -48.60 -13.97 -23.40
CA HIS A 265 -47.14 -14.01 -23.21
C HIS A 265 -46.46 -12.69 -23.54
N ASP A 266 -45.89 -12.10 -22.49
CA ASP A 266 -44.64 -11.35 -22.49
C ASP A 266 -43.74 -11.60 -23.72
N THR A 267 -43.41 -10.52 -24.43
CA THR A 267 -42.10 -10.36 -25.06
C THR A 267 -41.75 -8.87 -25.15
N SER A 268 -41.25 -8.35 -24.03
CA SER A 268 -40.36 -7.17 -24.10
C SER A 268 -39.05 -7.49 -24.84
N GLU A 269 -38.25 -6.45 -25.13
CA GLU A 269 -36.88 -6.53 -25.67
C GLU A 269 -36.68 -6.93 -27.15
N GLN A 270 -36.89 -6.01 -28.10
CA GLN A 270 -36.02 -5.96 -29.30
C GLN A 270 -35.88 -4.63 -30.08
N ILE A 271 -36.26 -3.47 -29.56
CA ILE A 271 -36.22 -2.18 -30.32
C ILE A 271 -35.33 -1.09 -29.66
N ILE A 272 -34.19 -1.47 -29.04
CA ILE A 272 -33.19 -0.50 -28.52
C ILE A 272 -31.74 -0.91 -28.85
N LYS A 273 -31.47 -1.46 -30.04
CA LYS A 273 -30.10 -1.74 -30.53
C LYS A 273 -29.89 -1.44 -32.02
N THR A 274 -30.25 -0.23 -32.46
CA THR A 274 -29.87 0.27 -33.80
C THR A 274 -29.42 1.73 -33.87
N GLU A 275 -29.68 2.57 -32.86
CA GLU A 275 -29.49 4.03 -32.95
C GLU A 275 -28.39 4.62 -32.03
N ILE A 276 -27.36 3.86 -31.65
CA ILE A 276 -26.16 4.39 -30.96
C ILE A 276 -24.88 3.84 -31.61
N LYS A 277 -24.80 3.93 -32.95
CA LYS A 277 -23.57 3.59 -33.69
C LYS A 277 -23.37 4.38 -34.97
N GLN A 278 -23.63 5.68 -34.91
CA GLN A 278 -23.30 6.63 -35.98
C GLN A 278 -22.99 8.05 -35.45
N GLU A 279 -22.30 8.17 -34.31
CA GLU A 279 -21.76 9.47 -33.84
C GLU A 279 -20.48 9.38 -32.99
N VAL A 280 -19.62 8.38 -33.28
CA VAL A 280 -18.19 8.39 -32.89
C VAL A 280 -17.37 7.69 -33.98
N ASP A 281 -17.01 8.44 -35.02
CA ASP A 281 -15.80 8.31 -35.87
C ASP A 281 -15.71 9.55 -36.78
#